data_AF-A0A2G6CWU5-F1
#
_entry.id   AF-A0A2G6CWU5-F1
#
_cell.length_a   1.000
_cell.length_b   1.000
_cell.length_c   1.000
_cell.angle_alpha   90.00
_cell.angle_beta   90.00
_cell.angle_gamma   90.00
#
_symmetry.space_group_name_H-M   'P 1'
#
loop_
_entity.id
_entity.type
_entity.pdbx_description
1 polymer ?
#
loop_
_entity_poly.entity_id
_entity_poly.type
_entity_poly.pdbx_seq_one_letter_code
_entity_poly.pdbx_strand_id
1 'polypeptide(L)'
;MTILSATEARSNLYKLIDQTSSSHEPIIITGKRGNAVLLSEEDWKSIQETMFLLNIPGMRESIQEGLSTKQAQKDARKLSGSGLKSKANEIIDTLKTNPYQMPPPYEKLIGDLSGAYSRRINIQHRIVYQVINTDKVVKVLRMWTHYE
;
A
#
# COMPACT_ATOMS: atom_id res chain seq x y z
N MET A 1 -6.67 19.88 -4.15
CA MET A 1 -7.66 19.86 -3.04
C MET A 1 -8.90 20.69 -3.37
N THR A 2 -10.05 20.02 -3.51
CA THR A 2 -11.35 20.64 -3.82
C THR A 2 -12.20 20.71 -2.55
N ILE A 3 -12.88 21.84 -2.32
CA ILE A 3 -13.77 22.04 -1.15
C ILE A 3 -15.14 22.44 -1.67
N LEU A 4 -16.19 21.73 -1.26
CA LEU A 4 -17.57 21.96 -1.69
C LEU A 4 -18.52 21.92 -0.50
N SER A 5 -19.70 22.52 -0.63
CA SER A 5 -20.78 22.34 0.34
C SER A 5 -21.48 20.99 0.16
N ALA A 6 -22.15 20.50 1.22
CA ALA A 6 -22.96 19.29 1.15
C ALA A 6 -24.05 19.35 0.06
N THR A 7 -24.59 20.55 -0.21
CA THR A 7 -25.61 20.75 -1.25
C THR A 7 -25.01 20.56 -2.65
N GLU A 8 -23.84 21.15 -2.92
CA GLU A 8 -23.13 20.99 -4.19
C GLU A 8 -22.66 19.56 -4.40
N ALA A 9 -22.16 18.92 -3.34
CA ALA A 9 -21.73 17.53 -3.38
C ALA A 9 -22.88 16.59 -3.71
N ARG A 10 -24.06 16.81 -3.09
CA ARG A 10 -25.28 16.03 -3.39
C ARG A 10 -25.69 16.14 -4.86
N SER A 11 -25.66 17.34 -5.44
CA SER A 11 -26.07 17.55 -6.84
C SER A 11 -25.08 16.96 -7.85
N ASN A 12 -23.82 16.72 -7.46
CA ASN A 12 -22.75 16.28 -8.35
C ASN A 12 -22.11 14.95 -7.95
N LEU A 13 -22.74 14.17 -7.07
CA LEU A 13 -22.08 13.04 -6.37
C LEU A 13 -21.40 12.05 -7.33
N TYR A 14 -22.07 11.64 -8.41
CA TYR A 14 -21.48 10.69 -9.38
C TYR A 14 -20.22 11.23 -10.03
N LYS A 15 -20.23 12.49 -10.47
CA LYS A 15 -19.06 13.15 -11.04
C LYS A 15 -17.92 13.26 -10.02
N LEU A 16 -18.25 13.51 -8.76
CA LEU A 16 -17.24 13.58 -7.70
C LEU A 16 -16.60 12.21 -7.42
N ILE A 17 -17.36 11.12 -7.50
CA ILE A 17 -16.84 9.75 -7.40
C ILE A 17 -15.87 9.46 -8.56
N ASP A 18 -16.27 9.75 -9.80
CA ASP A 18 -15.42 9.56 -10.97
C ASP A 18 -14.14 10.41 -10.88
N GLN A 19 -14.30 11.65 -10.40
CA GLN A 19 -13.19 12.57 -10.19
C GLN A 19 -12.21 12.03 -9.14
N THR A 20 -12.67 11.65 -7.95
CA THR A 20 -11.76 11.14 -6.90
C THR A 20 -11.09 9.85 -7.32
N SER A 21 -11.83 8.96 -8.01
CA SER A 21 -11.30 7.71 -8.56
C SER A 21 -10.21 7.93 -9.60
N SER A 22 -10.30 9.00 -10.41
CA SER A 22 -9.35 9.25 -11.50
C SER A 22 -8.18 10.13 -11.07
N SER A 23 -8.43 11.12 -10.21
CA SER A 23 -7.42 12.10 -9.80
C SER A 23 -6.63 11.69 -8.56
N HIS A 24 -7.12 10.73 -7.78
CA HIS A 24 -6.54 10.32 -6.49
C HIS A 24 -6.36 11.51 -5.51
N GLU A 25 -7.24 12.49 -5.60
CA GLU A 25 -7.20 13.71 -4.79
C GLU A 25 -8.42 13.75 -3.86
N PRO A 26 -8.24 14.00 -2.55
CA PRO A 26 -9.35 14.11 -1.62
C PRO A 26 -10.22 15.34 -1.92
N ILE A 27 -11.53 15.17 -1.75
CA ILE A 27 -12.51 16.25 -1.80
C ILE A 27 -13.10 16.46 -0.41
N ILE A 28 -13.04 17.69 0.09
CA ILE A 28 -13.68 18.05 1.37
C ILE A 28 -15.12 18.49 1.09
N ILE A 29 -16.06 17.85 1.76
CA ILE A 29 -17.47 18.21 1.79
C ILE A 29 -17.76 18.92 3.11
N THR A 30 -18.09 20.19 3.03
CA THR A 30 -18.42 21.03 4.19
C THR A 30 -19.90 21.01 4.49
N GLY A 31 -20.25 20.84 5.76
CA GLY A 31 -21.63 20.81 6.22
C GLY A 31 -21.82 21.69 7.46
N LYS A 32 -23.07 22.06 7.75
CA LYS A 32 -23.40 22.91 8.91
C LYS A 32 -23.01 22.31 10.26
N ARG A 33 -22.96 20.98 10.36
CA ARG A 33 -22.67 20.23 11.61
C ARG A 33 -21.28 19.59 11.62
N GLY A 34 -20.53 19.69 10.53
CA GLY A 34 -19.26 18.99 10.37
C GLY A 34 -18.92 18.78 8.90
N ASN A 35 -17.68 18.35 8.69
CA ASN A 35 -17.12 18.11 7.37
C ASN A 35 -16.90 16.60 7.14
N ALA A 36 -16.94 16.18 5.89
CA ALA A 36 -16.58 14.85 5.46
C ALA A 36 -15.50 14.94 4.36
N VAL A 37 -14.77 13.85 4.16
CA VAL A 37 -13.80 13.72 3.07
C VAL A 37 -14.27 12.59 2.16
N LEU A 38 -14.37 12.87 0.87
CA LEU A 38 -14.59 11.85 -0.16
C LEU A 38 -13.22 11.42 -0.71
N LEU A 39 -13.00 10.11 -0.71
CA LEU A 39 -11.81 9.43 -1.22
C LEU A 39 -12.24 8.33 -2.18
N SER A 40 -11.38 7.97 -3.13
CA SER A 40 -11.58 6.73 -3.87
C SER A 40 -11.39 5.52 -2.94
N GLU A 41 -11.98 4.38 -3.31
CA GLU A 41 -11.79 3.14 -2.54
C GLU A 41 -10.31 2.71 -2.54
N GLU A 42 -9.59 2.91 -3.65
CA GLU A 42 -8.18 2.58 -3.79
C GLU A 42 -7.28 3.44 -2.88
N ASP A 43 -7.54 4.74 -2.80
CA ASP A 43 -6.80 5.64 -1.92
C ASP A 43 -7.05 5.28 -0.45
N TRP A 44 -8.30 4.97 -0.10
CA TRP A 44 -8.64 4.52 1.24
C TRP A 44 -7.92 3.22 1.61
N LYS A 45 -7.88 2.23 0.71
CA LYS A 45 -7.11 0.98 0.91
C LYS A 45 -5.62 1.26 1.10
N SER A 46 -5.05 2.15 0.30
CA SER A 46 -3.63 2.55 0.38
C SER A 46 -3.29 3.24 1.72
N ILE A 47 -4.18 4.11 2.21
CA ILE A 47 -4.07 4.74 3.54
C ILE A 47 -4.11 3.66 4.62
N GLN A 48 -5.10 2.76 4.59
CA GLN A 48 -5.25 1.71 5.59
C GLN A 48 -4.04 0.77 5.63
N GLU A 49 -3.52 0.36 4.48
CA GLU A 49 -2.34 -0.50 4.41
C GLU A 49 -1.08 0.22 4.92
N THR A 50 -0.90 1.50 4.56
CA THR A 50 0.22 2.30 5.07
C THR A 50 0.14 2.46 6.59
N MET A 51 -1.03 2.82 7.12
CA MET A 51 -1.26 2.95 8.57
C MET A 51 -1.03 1.62 9.29
N PHE A 52 -1.46 0.50 8.69
CA PHE A 52 -1.19 -0.83 9.23
C PHE A 52 0.32 -1.09 9.37
N LEU A 53 1.10 -0.80 8.32
CA LEU A 53 2.55 -0.98 8.36
C LEU A 53 3.23 -0.04 9.38
N LEU A 54 2.80 1.21 9.45
CA LEU A 54 3.36 2.19 10.38
C LEU A 54 3.08 1.88 11.86
N ASN A 55 2.01 1.15 12.15
CA ASN A 55 1.68 0.70 13.51
C ASN A 55 2.53 -0.48 13.98
N ILE A 56 3.35 -1.10 13.12
CA ILE A 56 4.27 -2.15 13.53
C ILE A 56 5.59 -1.49 14.01
N PRO A 57 6.01 -1.68 15.28
CA PRO A 57 7.21 -1.07 15.83
C PRO A 57 8.46 -1.36 14.98
N GLY A 58 9.23 -0.33 14.65
CA GLY A 58 10.44 -0.46 13.84
C GLY A 58 10.19 -0.72 12.34
N MET A 59 8.94 -0.83 11.90
CA MET A 59 8.61 -1.19 10.52
C MET A 59 8.92 -0.05 9.56
N ARG A 60 8.57 1.20 9.90
CA ARG A 60 8.91 2.39 9.11
C ARG A 60 10.41 2.43 8.86
N GLU A 61 11.19 2.41 9.93
CA GLU A 61 12.63 2.54 9.92
C GLU A 61 13.25 1.41 9.10
N SER A 62 12.76 0.18 9.27
CA SER A 62 13.30 -0.97 8.54
C SER A 62 12.93 -1.01 7.04
N ILE A 63 11.79 -0.44 6.62
CA ILE A 63 11.46 -0.32 5.19
C ILE A 63 12.39 0.73 4.57
N GLN A 64 12.59 1.85 5.27
CA GLN A 64 13.54 2.87 4.88
C GLN A 64 14.98 2.33 4.86
N GLU A 65 15.36 1.49 5.82
CA GLU A 65 16.66 0.83 5.87
C GLU A 65 16.81 -0.25 4.79
N GLY A 66 15.73 -0.94 4.41
CA GLY A 66 15.70 -1.88 3.29
C GLY A 66 16.04 -1.24 1.93
N LEU A 67 15.92 0.08 1.82
CA LEU A 67 16.46 0.84 0.69
C LEU A 67 18.01 0.82 0.66
N SER A 68 18.66 0.48 1.78
CA SER A 68 20.11 0.57 2.00
C SER A 68 20.78 -0.75 2.46
N THR A 69 20.05 -1.76 2.97
CA THR A 69 20.66 -2.97 3.58
C THR A 69 19.96 -4.31 3.21
N LYS A 70 20.56 -5.46 3.61
CA LYS A 70 20.13 -6.84 3.26
C LYS A 70 18.95 -7.37 4.11
N GLN A 71 18.05 -6.52 4.60
CA GLN A 71 17.02 -6.92 5.58
C GLN A 71 16.06 -8.00 5.04
N ALA A 72 15.69 -7.94 3.77
CA ALA A 72 14.86 -8.94 3.11
C ALA A 72 15.45 -10.36 3.16
N GLN A 73 16.78 -10.52 3.19
CA GLN A 73 17.42 -11.83 3.27
C GLN A 73 17.24 -12.49 4.64
N LYS A 74 17.19 -11.69 5.72
CA LYS A 74 16.89 -12.19 7.07
C LYS A 74 15.43 -12.62 7.18
N ASP A 75 14.52 -11.82 6.61
CA ASP A 75 13.10 -12.15 6.53
C ASP A 75 12.86 -13.45 5.74
N ALA A 76 13.59 -13.66 4.64
CA ALA A 76 13.53 -14.89 3.84
C ALA A 76 13.85 -16.14 4.68
N ARG A 77 14.86 -16.06 5.55
CA ARG A 77 15.24 -17.16 6.44
C ARG A 77 14.12 -17.48 7.44
N LYS A 78 13.51 -16.46 8.05
CA LYS A 78 12.35 -16.62 8.95
C LYS A 78 11.15 -17.22 8.22
N LEU A 79 10.82 -16.70 7.04
CA LEU A 79 9.78 -17.26 6.17
C LEU A 79 10.04 -18.72 5.81
N SER A 80 11.28 -19.07 5.50
CA SER A 80 11.63 -20.44 5.10
C SER A 80 11.48 -21.47 6.22
N GLY A 81 11.62 -21.04 7.49
CA GLY A 81 11.32 -21.84 8.67
C GLY A 81 9.83 -21.88 9.03
N SER A 82 8.98 -21.15 8.31
CA SER A 82 7.53 -21.11 8.49
C SER A 82 6.80 -21.86 7.36
N GLY A 83 5.51 -22.17 7.57
CA GLY A 83 4.64 -22.75 6.52
C GLY A 83 4.33 -21.81 5.34
N LEU A 84 4.86 -20.58 5.32
CA LEU A 84 4.51 -19.54 4.35
C LEU A 84 5.42 -19.49 3.12
N LYS A 85 6.46 -20.32 3.06
CA LYS A 85 7.47 -20.32 1.98
C LYS A 85 6.85 -20.46 0.58
N SER A 86 5.91 -21.39 0.40
CA SER A 86 5.26 -21.62 -0.90
C SER A 86 4.55 -20.36 -1.39
N LYS A 87 3.75 -19.75 -0.51
CA LYS A 87 2.98 -18.54 -0.83
C LYS A 87 3.87 -17.34 -1.13
N ALA A 88 4.96 -17.18 -0.37
CA ALA A 88 5.93 -16.12 -0.62
C ALA A 88 6.60 -16.28 -2.00
N ASN A 89 6.96 -17.51 -2.40
CA ASN A 89 7.54 -17.77 -3.72
C ASN A 89 6.56 -17.48 -4.86
N GLU A 90 5.29 -17.87 -4.72
CA GLU A 90 4.24 -17.53 -5.72
C GLU A 90 4.16 -16.01 -5.96
N ILE A 91 4.22 -15.22 -4.88
CA ILE A 91 4.20 -13.75 -4.99
C ILE A 91 5.48 -13.26 -5.65
N ILE A 92 6.65 -13.80 -5.29
CA ILE A 92 7.93 -13.43 -5.91
C ILE A 92 7.92 -13.72 -7.42
N ASP A 93 7.37 -14.86 -7.84
CA ASP A 93 7.28 -15.22 -9.26
C ASP A 93 6.29 -14.32 -10.01
N THR A 94 5.23 -13.88 -9.35
CA THR A 94 4.34 -12.81 -9.86
C THR A 94 5.13 -11.51 -10.06
N LEU A 95 5.91 -11.09 -9.07
CA LEU A 95 6.70 -9.85 -9.14
C LEU A 95 7.75 -9.85 -10.26
N LYS A 96 8.34 -11.01 -10.57
CA LYS A 96 9.27 -11.16 -11.70
C LYS A 96 8.59 -10.96 -13.05
N THR A 97 7.34 -11.39 -13.18
CA THR A 97 6.59 -11.34 -14.43
C THR A 97 5.94 -9.98 -14.62
N ASN A 98 5.18 -9.53 -13.62
CA ASN A 98 4.56 -8.22 -13.59
C ASN A 98 4.29 -7.80 -12.14
N PRO A 99 5.03 -6.81 -11.60
CA PRO A 99 4.85 -6.36 -10.22
C PRO A 99 3.48 -5.73 -9.96
N TYR A 100 2.74 -5.36 -11.01
CA TYR A 100 1.40 -4.77 -10.94
C TYR A 100 0.29 -5.76 -11.31
N GLN A 101 0.58 -7.06 -11.40
CA GLN A 101 -0.44 -8.05 -11.73
C GLN A 101 -1.49 -8.17 -10.63
N MET A 102 -2.76 -8.28 -11.03
CA MET A 102 -3.87 -8.66 -10.17
C MET A 102 -4.64 -9.82 -10.83
N PRO A 103 -4.97 -10.91 -10.10
CA PRO A 103 -4.60 -11.21 -8.70
C PRO A 103 -3.14 -11.73 -8.54
N PRO A 104 -2.58 -11.73 -7.31
CA PRO A 104 -3.15 -11.20 -6.06
C PRO A 104 -3.21 -9.67 -6.02
N PRO A 105 -4.03 -9.03 -5.16
CA PRO A 105 -4.04 -7.58 -5.04
C PRO A 105 -2.72 -7.05 -4.48
N TYR A 106 -2.46 -5.77 -4.74
CA TYR A 106 -1.38 -5.01 -4.13
C TYR A 106 -1.90 -3.62 -3.77
N GLU A 107 -1.26 -3.00 -2.78
CA GLU A 107 -1.59 -1.65 -2.33
C GLU A 107 -0.35 -0.77 -2.47
N LYS A 108 -0.55 0.45 -3.00
CA LYS A 108 0.52 1.46 -3.06
C LYS A 108 0.66 2.07 -1.67
N LEU A 109 1.90 2.19 -1.18
CA LEU A 109 2.15 2.86 0.10
C LEU A 109 2.27 4.36 -0.12
N ILE A 110 1.85 5.13 0.88
CA ILE A 110 1.82 6.60 0.84
C ILE A 110 2.68 7.23 1.95
N GLY A 111 2.82 8.56 1.94
CA GLY A 111 3.60 9.30 2.93
C GLY A 111 5.08 8.92 2.92
N ASP A 112 5.65 8.66 4.09
CA ASP A 112 7.07 8.28 4.27
C ASP A 112 7.47 6.99 3.55
N LEU A 113 6.49 6.14 3.19
CA LEU A 113 6.68 4.88 2.49
C LEU A 113 6.33 4.98 0.99
N SER A 114 6.08 6.19 0.49
CA SER A 114 5.76 6.44 -0.91
C SER A 114 6.84 5.87 -1.85
N GLY A 115 6.38 5.24 -2.93
CA GLY A 115 7.25 4.53 -3.89
C GLY A 115 7.44 3.04 -3.59
N ALA A 116 7.00 2.57 -2.42
CA ALA A 116 6.87 1.15 -2.13
C ALA A 116 5.43 0.64 -2.31
N TYR A 117 5.31 -0.68 -2.40
CA TYR A 117 4.07 -1.41 -2.57
C TYR A 117 4.03 -2.54 -1.55
N SER A 118 2.82 -2.90 -1.11
CA SER A 118 2.56 -4.02 -0.22
C SER A 118 1.77 -5.11 -0.95
N ARG A 119 2.08 -6.38 -0.67
CA ARG A 119 1.30 -7.55 -1.11
C ARG A 119 1.11 -8.50 0.06
N ARG A 120 -0.09 -9.05 0.19
CA ARG A 120 -0.46 -9.97 1.29
C ARG A 120 0.06 -11.38 1.05
N ILE A 121 0.81 -11.91 2.02
CA ILE A 121 1.14 -13.35 2.09
C ILE A 121 -0.01 -14.08 2.80
N ASN A 122 -0.45 -13.57 3.95
CA ASN A 122 -1.61 -14.03 4.71
C ASN A 122 -2.22 -12.85 5.51
N ILE A 123 -3.00 -13.06 6.57
CA ILE A 123 -3.56 -11.94 7.35
C ILE A 123 -2.48 -11.11 8.08
N GLN A 124 -1.37 -11.73 8.50
CA GLN A 124 -0.32 -11.13 9.33
C GLN A 124 0.90 -10.61 8.55
N HIS A 125 1.29 -11.29 7.46
CA HIS A 125 2.56 -11.04 6.78
C HIS A 125 2.36 -10.38 5.41
N ARG A 126 3.22 -9.41 5.11
CA ARG A 126 3.30 -8.72 3.82
C ARG A 126 4.67 -8.86 3.19
N ILE A 127 4.69 -8.88 1.85
CA ILE A 127 5.88 -8.54 1.07
C ILE A 127 5.78 -7.04 0.74
N VAL A 128 6.78 -6.28 1.18
CA VAL A 128 6.93 -4.88 0.83
C VAL A 128 8.06 -4.77 -0.19
N TYR A 129 7.80 -4.12 -1.32
CA TYR A 129 8.74 -4.02 -2.43
C TYR A 129 8.66 -2.67 -3.13
N GLN A 130 9.71 -2.35 -3.89
CA GLN A 130 9.80 -1.17 -4.74
C GLN A 130 10.03 -1.61 -6.18
N VAL A 131 9.41 -0.90 -7.13
CA VAL A 131 9.64 -1.10 -8.56
C VAL A 131 10.53 0.02 -9.08
N ILE A 132 11.71 -0.34 -9.60
CA ILE A 132 12.69 0.58 -10.16
C ILE A 132 12.59 0.46 -11.69
N ASN A 133 11.79 1.34 -12.30
CA ASN A 133 11.44 1.26 -13.71
C ASN A 133 12.64 1.44 -14.65
N THR A 134 13.64 2.23 -14.27
CA THR A 134 14.85 2.47 -15.09
C THR A 134 15.60 1.18 -15.39
N ASP A 135 15.67 0.30 -14.39
CA ASP A 135 16.48 -0.92 -14.45
C ASP A 135 15.61 -2.18 -14.61
N LYS A 136 14.28 -2.02 -14.66
CA LYS A 136 13.29 -3.11 -14.60
C LYS A 136 13.54 -4.05 -13.41
N VAL A 137 13.94 -3.49 -12.28
CA VAL A 137 14.25 -4.23 -11.06
C VAL A 137 13.11 -4.11 -10.07
N VAL A 138 12.69 -5.23 -9.50
CA VAL A 138 11.87 -5.26 -8.30
C VAL A 138 12.75 -5.50 -7.09
N LYS A 139 12.81 -4.51 -6.20
CA LYS A 139 13.57 -4.60 -4.96
C LYS A 139 12.63 -4.97 -3.82
N VAL A 140 12.79 -6.18 -3.30
CA VAL A 140 12.06 -6.60 -2.09
C VAL A 140 12.73 -5.97 -0.87
N LEU A 141 11.97 -5.19 -0.11
CA LEU A 141 12.43 -4.46 1.08
C LEU A 141 12.24 -5.32 2.33
N ARG A 142 11.05 -5.93 2.47
CA ARG A 142 10.65 -6.75 3.62
C ARG A 142 9.75 -7.90 3.17
N MET A 143 9.80 -9.02 3.88
CA MET A 143 8.93 -10.18 3.62
C MET A 143 8.29 -10.76 4.90
N TRP A 144 8.56 -10.15 6.04
CA TRP A 144 8.03 -10.59 7.34
C TRP A 144 7.70 -9.39 8.20
N THR A 145 6.42 -9.12 8.46
CA THR A 145 5.95 -7.89 9.14
C THR A 145 5.39 -8.13 10.54
N HIS A 146 5.79 -9.22 11.23
CA HIS A 146 5.08 -9.64 12.44
C HIS A 146 5.35 -8.76 13.68
N TYR A 147 4.28 -8.53 14.45
CA TYR A 147 4.23 -7.98 15.82
C TYR A 147 4.42 -9.14 16.83
N GLU A 148 5.08 -8.96 17.97
CA GLU A 148 4.95 -9.93 19.09
C GLU A 148 3.64 -9.72 19.84
#